data_AF-X6LH47-F1
#
_entry.id   AF-X6LH47-F1
#
_cell.length_a   1.000
_cell.length_b   1.000
_cell.length_c   1.000
_cell.angle_alpha   90.00
_cell.angle_beta   90.00
_cell.angle_gamma   90.00
#
_symmetry.space_group_name_H-M   'P 1'
#
loop_
_entity.id
_entity.type
_entity.pdbx_description
1 polymer ?
#
loop_
_entity_poly.entity_id
_entity_poly.type
_entity_poly.pdbx_seq_one_letter_code
_entity_poly.pdbx_strand_id
1 'polypeptide(L)'
;MWNHQIDANLIYVAISYLVGDINQIELLFEFEQWKFQENNQQTYKKRMNKFLKKRCCNHNINLFFMFLSERYKGRTAVQNAALNIVNDGLPFVEKDKNINKTLLNL
;
A
#
# COMPACT_ATOMS: atom_id res chain seq x y z
N MET A 1 18.62 -18.01 -11.20
CA MET A 1 17.18 -18.33 -11.12
C MET A 1 16.66 -17.86 -9.77
N TRP A 2 16.06 -16.67 -9.71
CA TRP A 2 15.48 -16.13 -8.49
C TRP A 2 14.11 -16.75 -8.27
N ASN A 3 13.93 -17.45 -7.14
CA ASN A 3 12.66 -17.97 -6.68
C ASN A 3 11.81 -16.84 -6.02
N HIS A 4 11.77 -15.67 -6.66
CA HIS A 4 11.08 -14.48 -6.15
C HIS A 4 9.65 -14.48 -6.67
N GLN A 5 8.79 -15.22 -5.97
CA GLN A 5 7.36 -15.03 -6.12
C GLN A 5 7.01 -13.64 -5.58
N ILE A 6 6.45 -12.78 -6.44
CA ILE A 6 5.92 -11.49 -6.02
C ILE A 6 4.82 -11.75 -4.98
N ASP A 7 4.86 -11.03 -3.87
CA ASP A 7 3.86 -11.13 -2.80
C ASP A 7 2.47 -10.85 -3.36
N ALA A 8 1.54 -11.79 -3.25
CA ALA A 8 0.18 -11.63 -3.76
C ALA A 8 -0.54 -10.44 -3.10
N ASN A 9 -0.22 -10.13 -1.84
CA ASN A 9 -0.75 -8.94 -1.16
C ASN A 9 -0.21 -7.65 -1.79
N LEU A 10 1.04 -7.65 -2.25
CA LEU A 10 1.64 -6.51 -2.93
C LEU A 10 0.96 -6.25 -4.28
N ILE A 11 0.67 -7.32 -5.04
CA ILE A 11 -0.09 -7.22 -6.29
C ILE A 11 -1.48 -6.67 -6.01
N TYR A 12 -2.18 -7.25 -5.02
CA TYR A 12 -3.51 -6.79 -4.61
C TYR A 12 -3.50 -5.30 -4.26
N VAL A 13 -2.55 -4.86 -3.41
CA VAL A 13 -2.43 -3.45 -3.03
C VAL A 13 -2.10 -2.60 -4.25
N ALA A 14 -1.15 -2.96 -5.11
CA ALA A 14 -0.82 -2.16 -6.29
C ALA A 14 -2.04 -1.96 -7.22
N ILE A 15 -2.85 -2.99 -7.41
CA ILE A 15 -4.06 -2.92 -8.23
C ILE A 15 -5.17 -2.11 -7.54
N SER A 16 -5.45 -2.39 -6.26
CA SER A 16 -6.56 -1.76 -5.53
C SER A 16 -6.28 -0.32 -5.09
N TYR A 17 -5.01 0.02 -4.85
CA TYR A 17 -4.60 1.30 -4.27
C TYR A 17 -4.35 2.39 -5.33
N LEU A 18 -4.07 2.01 -6.58
CA LEU A 18 -3.63 2.90 -7.64
C LEU A 18 -4.61 2.90 -8.81
N VAL A 19 -5.89 2.97 -8.48
CA VAL A 19 -6.98 3.08 -9.47
C VAL A 19 -6.82 4.42 -10.20
N GLY A 20 -6.55 4.37 -11.52
CA GLY A 20 -6.32 5.54 -12.38
C GLY A 20 -5.26 5.27 -13.46
N ASP A 21 -4.66 6.33 -14.01
CA ASP A 21 -3.67 6.29 -15.12
C ASP A 21 -2.29 5.73 -14.75
N ILE A 22 -2.11 5.21 -13.53
CA ILE A 22 -0.82 4.66 -13.11
C ILE A 22 -0.74 3.22 -13.60
N ASN A 23 0.22 2.93 -14.48
CA ASN A 23 0.52 1.57 -14.90
C ASN A 23 1.07 0.77 -13.70
N GLN A 24 0.25 -0.12 -13.15
CA GLN A 24 0.58 -0.86 -11.94
C GLN A 24 1.74 -1.84 -12.18
N ILE A 25 1.88 -2.37 -13.39
CA ILE A 25 2.98 -3.27 -13.76
C ILE A 25 4.31 -2.51 -13.76
N GLU A 26 4.33 -1.34 -14.40
CA GLU A 26 5.52 -0.48 -14.45
C GLU A 26 5.94 -0.05 -13.04
N LEU A 27 4.97 0.33 -12.20
CA LEU A 27 5.27 0.73 -10.83
C LEU A 27 5.81 -0.44 -9.98
N LEU A 28 5.28 -1.65 -10.14
CA LEU A 28 5.82 -2.83 -9.46
C LEU A 28 7.25 -3.14 -9.92
N PHE A 29 7.53 -2.94 -11.21
CA PHE A 29 8.88 -3.09 -11.75
C PHE A 29 9.84 -2.05 -11.15
N GLU A 30 9.46 -0.78 -11.13
CA GLU A 30 10.24 0.29 -10.49
C GLU A 30 10.46 0.05 -9.00
N PHE A 31 9.43 -0.45 -8.30
CA PHE A 31 9.53 -0.81 -6.89
C PHE A 31 10.58 -1.89 -6.66
N GLU A 32 10.58 -2.96 -7.46
CA GLU A 32 11.59 -4.02 -7.35
C GLU A 32 13.00 -3.44 -7.57
N GLN A 33 13.20 -2.59 -8.58
CA GLN A 33 14.50 -1.91 -8.79
C GLN A 33 14.90 -1.04 -7.59
N TRP A 34 13.97 -0.23 -7.08
CA TRP A 34 14.22 0.62 -5.91
C TRP A 34 14.53 -0.20 -4.65
N LYS A 35 13.90 -1.36 -4.48
CA LYS A 35 14.09 -2.27 -3.33
C LYS A 35 15.48 -2.88 -3.28
N PHE A 36 16.14 -3.09 -4.42
CA PHE A 36 17.52 -3.63 -4.47
C PHE A 36 18.62 -2.60 -4.21
N GLN A 37 18.28 -1.31 -4.12
CA GLN A 37 19.25 -0.30 -3.70
C GLN A 37 19.53 -0.43 -2.20
N GLU A 38 20.78 -0.72 -1.82
CA GLU A 38 21.19 -1.02 -0.43
C GLU A 38 20.73 0.04 0.59
N ASN A 39 20.79 1.32 0.20
CA ASN A 39 20.38 2.44 1.05
C ASN A 39 18.91 2.36 1.49
N ASN A 40 18.02 1.84 0.64
CA ASN A 40 16.59 1.79 0.90
C ASN A 40 16.27 0.66 1.89
N GLN A 41 16.88 -0.52 1.72
CA GLN A 41 16.74 -1.62 2.68
C GLN A 41 17.27 -1.25 4.06
N GLN A 42 18.42 -0.57 4.11
CA GLN A 42 19.01 -0.12 5.37
C GLN A 42 18.14 0.95 6.05
N THR A 43 17.55 1.86 5.27
CA THR A 43 16.58 2.85 5.77
C THR A 43 15.33 2.19 6.33
N TYR A 44 14.83 1.15 5.66
CA TYR A 44 13.70 0.37 6.15
C TYR A 44 14.01 -0.32 7.47
N LYS A 45 15.15 -1.01 7.61
CA LYS A 45 15.57 -1.65 8.87
C LYS A 45 15.55 -0.67 10.05
N LYS A 46 15.99 0.57 9.86
CA LYS A 46 15.95 1.63 10.90
C LYS A 46 14.52 2.04 11.29
N ARG A 47 13.55 1.93 10.38
CA ARG A 47 12.16 2.37 10.58
C ARG A 47 11.17 1.21 10.83
N MET A 48 11.59 -0.04 10.62
CA MET A 48 10.77 -1.24 10.67
C MET A 48 9.96 -1.36 11.97
N ASN A 49 10.57 -1.02 13.11
CA ASN A 49 9.91 -1.05 14.41
C ASN A 49 8.67 -0.13 14.49
N LYS A 50 8.61 0.96 13.72
CA LYS A 50 7.41 1.82 13.65
C LYS A 50 6.24 1.11 12.96
N PHE A 51 6.52 0.36 11.89
CA PHE A 51 5.53 -0.44 11.18
C PHE A 51 5.01 -1.58 12.06
N LEU A 52 5.90 -2.31 12.74
CA LEU A 52 5.52 -3.41 13.63
C LEU A 52 4.65 -2.93 14.81
N LYS A 53 4.95 -1.77 15.41
CA LYS A 53 4.12 -1.15 16.45
C LYS A 53 2.70 -0.80 15.98
N LYS A 54 2.51 -0.58 14.68
CA LYS A 54 1.21 -0.33 14.04
C LYS A 54 0.57 -1.60 13.48
N ARG A 55 1.10 -2.78 13.84
CA ARG A 55 0.63 -4.11 13.38
C ARG A 55 0.77 -4.33 11.87
N CYS A 56 1.66 -3.60 11.20
CA CYS A 56 1.97 -3.79 9.79
C CYS A 56 3.05 -4.87 9.63
N CYS A 57 2.66 -6.14 9.73
CA CYS A 57 3.58 -7.27 9.76
C CYS A 57 4.10 -7.71 8.39
N ASN A 58 3.51 -7.26 7.28
CA ASN A 58 3.99 -7.58 5.94
C ASN A 58 5.12 -6.61 5.51
N HIS A 59 6.35 -7.12 5.48
CA HIS A 59 7.53 -6.32 5.15
C HIS A 59 7.58 -5.81 3.71
N ASN A 60 7.09 -6.60 2.74
CA ASN A 60 7.06 -6.18 1.34
C ASN A 60 6.07 -5.01 1.14
N ILE A 61 4.90 -5.10 1.79
CA ILE A 61 3.93 -4.00 1.82
C ILE A 61 4.55 -2.75 2.47
N ASN A 62 5.22 -2.89 3.61
CA ASN A 62 5.84 -1.74 4.28
C ASN A 62 6.91 -1.05 3.41
N LEU A 63 7.75 -1.84 2.73
CA LEU A 63 8.74 -1.34 1.78
C LEU A 63 8.07 -0.63 0.61
N PHE A 64 6.99 -1.20 0.07
CA PHE A 64 6.22 -0.61 -1.01
C PHE A 64 5.63 0.75 -0.62
N PHE A 65 5.01 0.87 0.56
CA PHE A 65 4.51 2.15 1.03
C PHE A 65 5.62 3.18 1.32
N MET A 66 6.80 2.73 1.74
CA MET A 66 7.97 3.61 1.86
C MET A 66 8.39 4.15 0.48
N PHE A 67 8.50 3.30 -0.52
CA PHE A 67 8.76 3.69 -1.91
C PHE A 67 7.73 4.70 -2.43
N LEU A 68 6.44 4.41 -2.24
CA LEU A 68 5.35 5.31 -2.66
C LEU A 68 5.43 6.67 -1.96
N SER A 69 5.80 6.71 -0.69
CA SER A 69 5.95 7.96 0.06
C SER A 69 7.13 8.82 -0.45
N GLU A 70 8.15 8.18 -1.01
CA GLU A 70 9.31 8.87 -1.58
C GLU A 70 9.07 9.34 -3.01
N ARG A 71 8.42 8.50 -3.82
CA ARG A 71 8.09 8.80 -5.22
C ARG A 71 7.01 9.87 -5.33
N TYR A 72 5.96 9.76 -4.52
CA TYR A 72 4.82 10.68 -4.52
C TYR A 72 4.90 11.67 -3.36
N LYS A 73 6.08 12.24 -3.11
CA LYS A 73 6.23 13.39 -2.20
C LYS A 73 5.37 14.53 -2.75
N GLY A 74 4.23 14.80 -2.12
CA GLY A 74 3.28 15.83 -2.55
C GLY A 74 1.98 15.32 -3.18
N ARG A 75 1.52 14.11 -2.85
CA ARG A 75 0.19 13.59 -3.23
C ARG A 75 -0.91 14.66 -3.11
N THR A 76 -1.81 14.67 -4.09
CA THR A 76 -2.95 15.58 -4.10
C THR A 76 -3.93 15.24 -2.96
N ALA A 77 -4.78 16.20 -2.58
CA ALA A 77 -5.79 16.00 -1.55
C ALA A 77 -6.69 14.77 -1.84
N VAL A 78 -6.99 14.52 -3.11
CA VAL A 78 -7.79 13.37 -3.56
C VAL A 78 -7.08 12.05 -3.29
N GLN A 79 -5.78 11.96 -3.58
CA GLN A 79 -4.98 10.75 -3.34
C GLN A 79 -4.81 10.47 -1.85
N ASN A 80 -4.76 11.52 -1.02
CA ASN A 80 -4.73 11.36 0.44
C ASN A 80 -6.10 10.94 1.00
N ALA A 81 -7.21 11.45 0.44
CA ALA A 81 -8.56 11.05 0.87
C ALA A 81 -8.84 9.57 0.57
N ALA A 82 -8.50 9.09 -0.62
CA ALA A 82 -8.62 7.67 -0.97
C ALA A 82 -7.81 6.77 -0.02
N LEU A 83 -6.61 7.21 0.37
CA LEU A 83 -5.69 6.51 1.27
C LEU A 83 -6.26 6.38 2.69
N ASN A 84 -6.83 7.45 3.23
CA ASN A 84 -7.51 7.40 4.53
C ASN A 84 -8.75 6.49 4.47
N ILE A 85 -9.55 6.55 3.40
CA ILE A 85 -10.74 5.70 3.26
C ILE A 85 -10.37 4.21 3.26
N VAL A 86 -9.34 3.82 2.50
CA VAL A 86 -8.86 2.43 2.47
C VAL A 86 -8.29 1.99 3.83
N ASN A 87 -7.49 2.83 4.49
CA ASN A 87 -6.84 2.48 5.76
C ASN A 87 -7.82 2.42 6.93
N ASP A 88 -8.78 3.35 6.97
CA ASP A 88 -9.77 3.44 8.03
C ASP A 88 -10.98 2.51 7.77
N GLY A 89 -10.98 1.78 6.65
CA GLY A 89 -12.07 0.90 6.24
C GLY A 89 -13.38 1.66 6.02
N LEU A 90 -13.29 2.93 5.62
CA LEU A 90 -14.46 3.76 5.38
C LEU A 90 -15.18 3.25 4.12
N PRO A 91 -16.52 3.30 4.10
CA PRO A 91 -17.30 2.82 2.98
C PRO A 91 -16.91 3.56 1.68
N PHE A 92 -16.50 2.79 0.67
CA PHE A 92 -15.96 3.30 -0.59
C PHE A 92 -17.03 4.01 -1.43
N VAL A 93 -18.29 3.65 -1.21
CA VAL A 93 -19.46 4.17 -1.91
C VAL A 93 -20.70 4.12 -1.01
N GLU A 94 -21.73 4.91 -1.31
CA GLU A 94 -22.94 5.03 -0.49
C GLU A 94 -23.66 3.69 -0.26
N LYS A 95 -23.57 2.76 -1.21
CA LYS A 95 -24.06 1.39 -1.05
C LYS A 95 -23.34 0.59 0.05
N ASP A 96 -22.06 0.87 0.31
CA ASP A 96 -21.28 0.19 1.34
C ASP A 96 -21.65 0.68 2.76
N LYS A 97 -22.18 1.90 2.88
CA LYS A 97 -22.75 2.42 4.14
C LYS A 97 -23.95 1.57 4.60
N ASN A 98 -24.68 0.98 3.65
CA ASN A 98 -25.87 0.18 3.97
C ASN A 98 -25.54 -1.25 4.38
N ILE A 99 -24.39 -1.81 3.97
CA ILE A 99 -23.94 -3.15 4.39
C ILE A 99 -23.71 -3.20 5.90
N ASN A 100 -23.11 -2.16 6.49
CA ASN A 100 -22.88 -2.08 7.93
C ASN A 100 -24.17 -1.99 8.74
N LYS A 101 -25.23 -1.36 8.21
CA LYS A 101 -26.54 -1.30 8.91
C LYS A 101 -27.24 -2.66 8.96
N THR A 102 -27.07 -3.48 7.93
CA THR A 102 -27.70 -4.81 7.89
C THR A 102 -27.00 -5.82 8.80
N LEU A 103 -25.68 -5.71 8.96
CA LEU A 103 -24.88 -6.58 9.83
C LEU A 103 -24.95 -6.22 11.33
N LEU A 104 -25.32 -4.98 11.67
CA LEU A 104 -25.53 -4.53 13.06
C LEU A 104 -26.94 -4.84 13.61
N ASN A 105 -27.85 -5.35 12.77
CA ASN A 105 -29.22 -5.74 13.13
C ASN A 105 -29.40 -7.27 13.27
N LEU A 106 -28.31 -8.01 13.45
CA LEU A 106 -28.26 -9.45 13.81
C LEU A 106 -27.50 -9.61 15.13
#